data_AF-A0A523WLM9-F1
#
_entry.id   AF-A0A523WLM9-F1
#
_cell.length_a   1.000
_cell.length_b   1.000
_cell.length_c   1.000
_cell.angle_alpha   90.00
_cell.angle_beta   90.00
_cell.angle_gamma   90.00
#
_symmetry.space_group_name_H-M   'P 1'
#
loop_
_entity.id
_entity.type
_entity.pdbx_description
1 polymer ?
#
loop_
_entity_poly.entity_id
_entity_poly.type
_entity_poly.pdbx_seq_one_letter_code
_entity_poly.pdbx_strand_id
1 'polypeptide(L)'
;MELHPFSEGISTDESFKERKSSFQILKENKIPLTEEEREIVMKKKAVWHFGHDGKPSSAIWKSKNSKGEITYVCNTHRAYNIAKTLLGAISRFHKFIKGTA
;
A
#
# COMPACT_ATOMS: atom_id res chain seq x y z
N MET A 1 50.33 -24.99 -24.84
CA MET A 1 49.79 -23.82 -24.13
C MET A 1 48.32 -24.09 -23.89
N GLU A 2 48.00 -24.82 -22.83
CA GLU A 2 46.62 -25.06 -22.40
C GLU A 2 46.26 -23.94 -21.43
N LEU A 3 45.41 -23.01 -21.89
CA LEU A 3 44.88 -21.95 -21.06
C LEU A 3 43.72 -22.54 -20.24
N HIS A 4 43.96 -22.74 -18.95
CA HIS A 4 42.93 -23.09 -17.98
C HIS A 4 41.87 -21.98 -17.90
N PRO A 5 40.56 -22.30 -17.92
CA PRO A 5 39.53 -21.35 -17.56
C PRO A 5 39.55 -21.12 -16.04
N PHE A 6 40.00 -19.94 -15.63
CA PHE A 6 39.96 -19.48 -14.24
C PHE A 6 38.50 -19.28 -13.82
N SER A 7 38.02 -20.18 -12.97
CA SER A 7 36.72 -20.10 -12.32
C SER A 7 36.76 -19.03 -11.23
N GLU A 8 36.15 -17.88 -11.48
CA GLU A 8 35.75 -16.97 -10.39
C GLU A 8 34.23 -16.93 -10.33
N GLY A 9 33.69 -17.86 -9.55
CA GLY A 9 32.33 -17.78 -9.06
C GLY A 9 32.21 -16.57 -8.16
N ILE A 10 31.65 -15.48 -8.71
CA ILE A 10 31.18 -14.34 -7.93
C ILE A 10 29.93 -14.82 -7.19
N SER A 11 30.13 -15.42 -6.03
CA SER A 11 29.08 -15.64 -5.03
C SER A 11 28.82 -14.32 -4.32
N THR A 12 27.99 -13.49 -4.95
CA THR A 12 27.40 -12.31 -4.30
C THR A 12 26.33 -12.80 -3.32
N ASP A 13 26.75 -13.37 -2.19
CA ASP A 13 25.94 -13.40 -0.98
C ASP A 13 25.98 -12.01 -0.34
N GLU A 14 25.30 -11.06 -0.99
CA GLU A 14 24.86 -9.84 -0.32
C GLU A 14 23.36 -9.97 -0.13
N SER A 15 22.98 -10.69 0.92
CA SER A 15 21.66 -10.63 1.51
C SER A 15 21.45 -9.27 2.19
N PHE A 16 21.54 -8.18 1.41
CA PHE A 16 20.95 -6.89 1.73
C PHE A 16 19.44 -7.10 1.75
N LYS A 17 18.94 -7.56 2.90
CA LYS A 17 17.52 -7.55 3.21
C LYS A 17 17.15 -6.08 3.38
N GLU A 18 16.96 -5.37 2.25
CA GLU A 18 16.49 -3.99 2.21
C GLU A 18 15.34 -3.90 3.18
N ARG A 19 15.51 -3.11 4.24
CA ARG A 19 14.46 -2.93 5.24
C ARG A 19 13.31 -2.24 4.54
N LYS A 20 12.36 -3.04 4.04
CA LYS A 20 11.19 -2.53 3.33
C LYS A 20 10.51 -1.50 4.23
N SER A 21 10.25 -0.33 3.67
CA SER A 21 9.52 0.71 4.40
C SER A 21 8.17 0.17 4.83
N SER A 22 7.63 0.67 5.95
CA SER A 22 6.30 0.26 6.44
C SER A 22 5.23 0.38 5.35
N PHE A 23 5.36 1.36 4.45
CA PHE A 23 4.48 1.52 3.31
C PHE A 23 4.63 0.42 2.24
N GLN A 24 5.87 0.00 1.90
CA GLN A 24 6.10 -1.10 0.96
C GLN A 24 5.51 -2.40 1.48
N ILE A 25 5.70 -2.72 2.76
CA ILE A 25 5.13 -3.91 3.40
C ILE A 25 3.60 -3.89 3.31
N LEU A 26 2.99 -2.72 3.56
CA LEU A 26 1.55 -2.58 3.43
C LEU A 26 1.11 -2.85 1.99
N LYS A 27 1.79 -2.25 1.02
CA LYS A 27 1.45 -2.34 -0.41
C LYS A 27 1.57 -3.77 -0.94
N GLU A 28 2.57 -4.51 -0.50
CA GLU A 28 2.76 -5.92 -0.86
C GLU A 28 1.64 -6.81 -0.29
N ASN A 29 1.22 -6.53 0.94
CA ASN A 29 0.15 -7.27 1.60
C ASN A 29 -1.25 -6.69 1.34
N LYS A 30 -1.40 -5.94 0.25
CA LYS A 30 -2.65 -5.29 -0.12
C LYS A 30 -3.71 -6.34 -0.43
N ILE A 31 -4.85 -6.21 0.25
CA ILE A 31 -6.06 -6.98 0.00
C ILE A 31 -7.18 -6.05 -0.45
N PRO A 32 -8.05 -6.52 -1.37
CA PRO A 32 -9.20 -5.74 -1.80
C PRO A 32 -10.15 -5.47 -0.62
N LEU A 33 -10.86 -4.35 -0.70
CA LEU A 33 -12.00 -4.08 0.17
C LEU A 33 -13.12 -5.07 -0.16
N THR A 34 -13.84 -5.50 0.88
CA THR A 34 -15.12 -6.19 0.70
C THR A 34 -16.16 -5.21 0.15
N GLU A 35 -17.22 -5.74 -0.46
CA GLU A 35 -18.26 -4.89 -1.06
C GLU A 35 -18.90 -3.95 -0.03
N GLU A 36 -19.18 -4.44 1.19
CA GLU A 36 -19.73 -3.63 2.29
C GLU A 36 -18.84 -2.44 2.65
N GLU A 37 -17.53 -2.68 2.79
CA GLU A 37 -16.59 -1.60 3.11
C GLU A 37 -16.45 -0.64 1.94
N ARG A 38 -16.48 -1.15 0.71
CA ARG A 38 -16.45 -0.33 -0.51
C ARG A 38 -17.69 0.57 -0.58
N GLU A 39 -18.88 0.07 -0.29
CA GLU A 39 -20.10 0.86 -0.20
C GLU A 39 -19.98 1.95 0.86
N ILE A 40 -19.44 1.65 2.04
CA ILE A 40 -19.23 2.65 3.10
C ILE A 40 -18.25 3.74 2.62
N VAL A 41 -17.15 3.37 1.97
CA VAL A 41 -16.16 4.29 1.41
C VAL A 41 -16.79 5.19 0.35
N MET A 42 -17.58 4.61 -0.56
CA MET A 42 -18.32 5.33 -1.60
C MET A 42 -19.37 6.27 -1.01
N LYS A 43 -20.20 5.80 -0.07
CA LYS A 43 -21.24 6.57 0.63
C LYS A 43 -20.64 7.75 1.41
N LYS A 44 -19.49 7.54 2.05
CA LYS A 44 -18.75 8.59 2.75
C LYS A 44 -17.91 9.46 1.83
N LYS A 45 -17.95 9.26 0.51
CA LYS A 45 -17.16 10.00 -0.49
C LYS A 45 -15.66 10.01 -0.18
N ALA A 46 -15.14 8.90 0.37
CA ALA A 46 -13.71 8.68 0.60
C ALA A 46 -13.05 8.06 -0.66
N VAL A 47 -13.30 8.71 -1.80
CA VAL A 47 -12.87 8.29 -3.12
C VAL A 47 -11.82 9.24 -3.65
N TRP A 48 -10.92 8.71 -4.48
CA TRP A 48 -9.90 9.49 -5.16
C TRP A 48 -10.09 9.37 -6.67
N HIS A 49 -10.17 10.51 -7.35
CA HIS A 49 -10.44 10.61 -8.78
C HIS A 49 -9.13 10.79 -9.56
N PHE A 50 -8.21 9.82 -9.44
CA PHE A 50 -6.90 9.88 -10.09
C PHE A 50 -6.56 8.56 -10.81
N GLY A 51 -7.57 7.74 -11.10
CA GLY A 51 -7.40 6.60 -11.99
C GLY A 51 -7.26 7.04 -13.45
N HIS A 52 -6.70 6.17 -14.29
CA HIS A 52 -6.84 6.25 -15.75
C HIS A 52 -8.36 6.37 -16.05
N ASP A 53 -8.79 7.39 -16.78
CA ASP A 53 -10.20 7.83 -17.00
C ASP A 53 -10.89 8.69 -15.93
N GLY A 54 -10.23 9.10 -14.84
CA GLY A 54 -10.88 9.94 -13.80
C GLY A 54 -12.01 9.22 -13.03
N LYS A 55 -12.11 7.90 -13.16
CA LYS A 55 -13.10 7.08 -12.44
C LYS A 55 -12.87 7.15 -10.93
N PRO A 56 -13.94 7.26 -10.11
CA PRO A 56 -13.83 7.24 -8.66
C PRO A 56 -13.30 5.87 -8.21
N SER A 57 -12.06 5.86 -7.72
CA SER A 57 -11.49 4.67 -7.09
C SER A 57 -11.50 4.85 -5.58
N SER A 58 -11.59 3.74 -4.85
CA SER A 58 -11.51 3.77 -3.39
C SER A 58 -10.13 4.29 -2.97
N ALA A 59 -10.08 5.45 -2.31
CA ALA A 59 -8.83 6.02 -1.78
C ALA A 59 -8.25 5.16 -0.63
N ILE A 60 -9.10 4.30 -0.09
CA ILE A 60 -8.81 3.39 1.02
C ILE A 60 -8.59 2.01 0.43
N TRP A 61 -7.65 1.27 1.01
CA TRP A 61 -7.40 -0.12 0.74
C TRP A 61 -6.99 -0.83 2.02
N LYS A 62 -7.09 -2.15 2.06
CA LYS A 62 -6.74 -2.95 3.22
C LYS A 62 -5.38 -3.60 3.01
N SER A 63 -4.67 -3.80 4.10
CA SER A 63 -3.47 -4.60 4.13
C SER A 63 -3.57 -5.59 5.28
N LYS A 64 -3.28 -6.86 5.04
CA LYS A 64 -3.28 -7.90 6.07
C LYS A 64 -1.85 -8.27 6.39
N ASN A 65 -1.40 -8.00 7.61
CA ASN A 65 -0.02 -8.37 7.99
C ASN A 65 0.12 -9.89 8.17
N SER A 66 1.36 -10.36 8.33
CA SER A 66 1.68 -11.78 8.57
C SER A 66 1.09 -12.34 9.87
N LYS A 67 0.67 -11.46 10.81
CA LYS A 67 -0.03 -11.83 12.05
C LYS A 67 -1.55 -11.93 11.87
N GLY A 68 -2.07 -11.62 10.68
CA GLY A 68 -3.50 -11.65 10.37
C GLY A 68 -4.27 -10.37 10.71
N GLU A 69 -3.60 -9.32 11.20
CA GLU A 69 -4.21 -8.04 11.54
C GLU A 69 -4.48 -7.21 10.28
N ILE A 70 -5.68 -6.63 10.20
CA ILE A 70 -6.10 -5.78 9.09
C ILE A 70 -5.74 -4.33 9.42
N THR A 71 -4.98 -3.71 8.52
CA THR A 71 -4.69 -2.28 8.53
C THR A 71 -5.38 -1.63 7.34
N TYR A 72 -6.17 -0.60 7.60
CA TYR A 72 -6.78 0.23 6.56
C TYR A 72 -5.82 1.36 6.22
N VAL A 73 -5.44 1.43 4.96
CA VAL A 73 -4.54 2.46 4.44
C VAL A 73 -5.34 3.37 3.54
N CYS A 74 -5.39 4.64 3.90
CA CYS A 74 -5.86 5.71 3.06
C CYS A 74 -4.65 6.29 2.32
N ASN A 75 -4.62 6.21 0.99
CA ASN A 75 -3.50 6.70 0.21
C ASN A 75 -3.97 7.60 -0.94
N THR A 76 -3.42 8.80 -0.98
CA THR A 76 -3.53 9.74 -2.10
C THR A 76 -2.14 10.18 -2.53
N HIS A 77 -2.02 10.74 -3.74
CA HIS A 77 -0.74 11.18 -4.30
C HIS A 77 0.07 12.10 -3.35
N ARG A 78 -0.61 12.90 -2.51
CA ARG A 78 0.02 13.86 -1.59
C ARG A 78 0.31 13.28 -0.21
N ALA A 79 -0.45 12.28 0.23
CA ALA A 79 -0.35 11.76 1.59
C ALA A 79 -0.98 10.39 1.74
N TYR A 80 -0.40 9.59 2.64
CA TYR A 80 -0.98 8.35 3.11
C TYR A 80 -1.16 8.35 4.63
N ASN A 81 -2.18 7.66 5.10
CA ASN A 81 -2.52 7.49 6.50
C ASN A 81 -2.97 6.05 6.75
N ILE A 82 -2.61 5.50 7.90
CA ILE A 82 -3.00 4.14 8.31
C ILE A 82 -3.97 4.19 9.48
N ALA A 83 -4.92 3.28 9.57
CA ALA A 83 -5.82 3.13 10.70
C ALA A 83 -6.16 1.66 10.93
N LYS A 84 -6.48 1.30 12.18
CA LYS A 84 -6.94 -0.06 12.52
C LYS A 84 -8.41 -0.32 12.12
N THR A 85 -9.15 0.74 11.81
CA THR A 85 -10.58 0.66 11.45
C THR A 85 -10.87 1.44 10.17
N LEU A 86 -11.88 0.97 9.42
CA LEU A 86 -12.34 1.64 8.20
C LEU A 86 -12.79 3.07 8.47
N LEU A 87 -13.61 3.28 9.51
CA LEU A 87 -14.10 4.60 9.89
C LEU A 87 -12.95 5.54 10.30
N GLY A 88 -11.91 5.02 10.96
CA GLY A 88 -10.71 5.78 11.29
C GLY A 88 -9.96 6.24 10.03
N ALA A 89 -9.80 5.35 9.04
CA ALA A 89 -9.19 5.70 7.76
C ALA A 89 -10.02 6.76 7.00
N ILE A 90 -11.35 6.61 6.97
CA ILE A 90 -12.28 7.58 6.36
C ILE A 90 -12.20 8.94 7.07
N SER A 91 -12.19 8.95 8.40
CA SER A 91 -12.10 10.20 9.16
C SER A 91 -10.79 10.93 8.86
N ARG A 92 -9.66 10.20 8.80
CA ARG A 92 -8.36 10.76 8.41
C ARG A 92 -8.36 11.25 6.96
N PHE A 93 -9.06 10.57 6.06
CA PHE A 93 -9.25 11.06 4.69
C PHE A 93 -9.94 12.43 4.69
N HIS A 94 -11.09 12.58 5.35
CA HIS A 94 -11.79 13.88 5.36
C HIS A 94 -11.05 14.98 6.14
N LYS A 95 -10.36 14.63 7.22
CA LYS A 95 -9.64 15.63 8.04
C LYS A 95 -8.32 16.07 7.42
N PHE A 96 -7.54 15.11 6.90
CA PHE A 96 -6.18 15.37 6.44
C PHE A 96 -6.13 15.52 4.92
N ILE A 97 -6.64 14.54 4.18
CA ILE A 97 -6.51 14.48 2.72
C ILE A 97 -7.34 15.58 2.06
N LYS A 98 -8.60 15.78 2.45
CA LYS A 98 -9.41 16.89 1.92
C LYS A 98 -8.94 18.27 2.39
N GLY A 99 -8.26 18.35 3.53
CA GLY A 99 -7.66 19.60 3.99
C GLY A 99 -6.34 19.94 3.27
N THR A 100 -5.72 18.97 2.59
CA THR A 100 -4.44 19.12 1.88
C THR A 100 -4.55 18.99 0.36
N ALA A 101 -5.78 18.79 -0.17
CA ALA A 101 -6.11 18.72 -1.59
C ALA A 101 -6.67 20.07 -2.06
#